data_AF-C6I059-F1
#
_entry.id   AF-C6I059-F1
#
_cell.length_a   1.000
_cell.length_b   1.000
_cell.length_c   1.000
_cell.angle_alpha   90.00
_cell.angle_beta   90.00
_cell.angle_gamma   90.00
#
_symmetry.space_group_name_H-M   'P 1'
#
loop_
_entity.id
_entity.type
_entity.pdbx_description
1 polymer ?
#
loop_
_entity_poly.entity_id
_entity_poly.type
_entity_poly.pdbx_seq_one_letter_code
_entity_poly.pdbx_strand_id
1 'polypeptide(L)'
;MARKATFSNGEIVQANELRNSAKTLEEMQRALSVLLMAEGHMEAEKASSLLGISTRTLFRYRESFRDQDLPSRSTWGGRRHCLMSPEEERAFLAPWLQQAKEGGVLTVPPLHAALEETLGRKIPLSTTYRLLSRHGWRKVSPDTKHPKSRPEDQEEFKKTP
;
A
#
# COMPACT_ATOMS: atom_id res chain seq x y z
N MET A 1 41.05 -15.18 11.61
CA MET A 1 40.42 -16.17 10.69
C MET A 1 38.96 -15.81 10.52
N ALA A 2 38.45 -15.79 9.29
CA ALA A 2 37.03 -15.58 9.04
C ALA A 2 36.21 -16.71 9.67
N ARG A 3 35.09 -16.37 10.34
CA ARG A 3 34.23 -17.34 11.02
C ARG A 3 33.59 -18.25 9.97
N LYS A 4 33.77 -19.57 10.09
CA LYS A 4 33.08 -20.54 9.22
C LYS A 4 31.57 -20.40 9.39
N ALA A 5 30.84 -20.35 8.28
CA ALA A 5 29.39 -20.29 8.30
C ALA A 5 28.83 -21.59 8.89
N THR A 6 27.95 -21.47 9.88
CA THR A 6 27.19 -22.59 10.44
C THR A 6 25.80 -22.62 9.80
N PHE A 7 25.31 -23.84 9.53
CA PHE A 7 23.99 -24.11 8.96
C PHE A 7 23.26 -25.11 9.83
N SER A 8 21.96 -24.89 10.03
CA SER A 8 21.08 -25.87 10.68
C SER A 8 20.53 -26.85 9.64
N ASN A 9 20.31 -28.11 10.03
CA ASN A 9 19.67 -29.09 9.15
C ASN A 9 18.30 -28.62 8.66
N GLY A 10 17.56 -27.84 9.47
CA GLY A 10 16.29 -27.24 9.07
C GLY A 10 16.43 -26.21 7.92
N GLU A 11 17.48 -25.38 7.94
CA GLU A 11 17.74 -24.39 6.88
C GLU A 11 18.02 -25.08 5.53
N ILE A 12 18.71 -26.23 5.56
CA ILE A 12 19.08 -27.00 4.36
C ILE A 12 17.84 -27.67 3.74
N VAL A 13 16.98 -28.27 4.56
CA VAL A 13 15.73 -28.89 4.08
C VAL A 13 14.83 -27.84 3.43
N GLN A 14 14.64 -26.70 4.09
CA GLN A 14 13.84 -25.59 3.55
C GLN A 14 14.43 -25.02 2.25
N ALA A 15 15.76 -24.87 2.18
CA ALA A 15 16.41 -24.41 0.95
C ALA A 15 16.21 -25.40 -0.21
N ASN A 16 16.24 -26.71 0.07
CA ASN A 16 15.93 -27.74 -0.92
C ASN A 16 14.45 -27.67 -1.38
N GLU A 17 13.50 -27.46 -0.47
CA GLU A 17 12.09 -27.27 -0.80
C GLU A 17 11.87 -26.01 -1.66
N LEU A 18 12.50 -24.89 -1.29
CA LEU A 18 12.42 -23.65 -2.07
C LEU A 18 13.05 -23.83 -3.45
N ARG A 19 14.18 -24.53 -3.58
CA ARG A 19 14.80 -24.84 -4.88
C ARG A 19 13.83 -25.62 -5.77
N ASN A 20 13.15 -26.61 -5.23
CA ASN A 20 12.24 -27.47 -5.99
C ASN A 20 10.94 -26.76 -6.40
N SER A 21 10.48 -25.79 -5.61
CA SER A 21 9.25 -25.02 -5.85
C SER A 21 9.46 -23.66 -6.52
N ALA A 22 10.72 -23.23 -6.70
CA ALA A 22 11.08 -21.92 -7.24
C ALA A 22 10.53 -21.71 -8.66
N LYS A 23 9.86 -20.57 -8.85
CA LYS A 23 9.34 -20.13 -10.16
C LYS A 23 10.11 -18.93 -10.69
N THR A 24 10.78 -18.19 -9.80
CA THR A 24 11.55 -16.99 -10.14
C THR A 24 13.04 -17.22 -9.97
N LEU A 25 13.84 -16.44 -10.70
CA LEU A 25 15.30 -16.45 -10.56
C LEU A 25 15.73 -16.08 -9.12
N GLU A 26 15.03 -15.12 -8.51
CA GLU A 26 15.31 -14.68 -7.15
C GLU A 26 15.09 -15.80 -6.12
N GLU A 27 13.98 -16.55 -6.22
CA GLU A 27 13.74 -17.72 -5.37
C GLU A 27 14.82 -18.79 -5.53
N MET A 28 15.25 -19.04 -6.77
CA MET A 28 16.31 -19.99 -7.07
C MET A 28 17.67 -19.54 -6.49
N GLN A 29 18.05 -18.27 -6.71
CA GLN A 29 19.27 -17.68 -6.15
C GLN A 29 19.25 -17.70 -4.62
N ARG A 30 18.08 -17.45 -4.02
CA ARG A 30 17.87 -17.52 -2.57
C ARG A 30 18.09 -18.93 -2.06
N ALA A 31 17.48 -19.95 -2.65
CA ALA A 31 17.71 -21.35 -2.27
C ALA A 31 19.19 -21.76 -2.41
N LEU A 32 19.79 -21.46 -3.56
CA LEU A 32 21.19 -21.82 -3.85
C LEU A 32 22.20 -21.09 -2.95
N SER A 33 21.88 -19.89 -2.46
CA SER A 33 22.74 -19.16 -1.52
C SER A 33 23.05 -19.94 -0.24
N VAL A 34 22.12 -20.79 0.19
CA VAL A 34 22.28 -21.66 1.37
C VAL A 34 22.93 -22.98 0.95
N LEU A 35 22.41 -23.64 -0.10
CA LEU A 35 22.87 -24.97 -0.51
C LEU A 35 24.34 -24.99 -0.96
N LEU A 36 24.77 -23.99 -1.75
CA LEU A 36 26.16 -23.93 -2.24
C LEU A 36 27.18 -23.78 -1.10
N MET A 37 26.81 -23.10 -0.01
CA MET A 37 27.70 -22.93 1.13
C MET A 37 27.59 -24.09 2.13
N ALA A 38 26.39 -24.64 2.33
CA ALA A 38 26.14 -25.71 3.29
C ALA A 38 26.63 -27.08 2.79
N GLU A 39 26.23 -27.45 1.57
CA GLU A 39 26.55 -28.75 0.96
C GLU A 39 27.75 -28.63 0.02
N GLY A 40 27.83 -27.55 -0.76
CA GLY A 40 28.93 -27.31 -1.70
C GLY A 40 30.22 -26.80 -1.06
N HIS A 41 30.20 -26.51 0.24
CA HIS A 41 31.33 -25.95 1.01
C HIS A 41 32.02 -24.75 0.33
N MET A 42 31.27 -23.99 -0.47
CA MET A 42 31.81 -22.85 -1.20
C MET A 42 31.99 -21.65 -0.27
N GLU A 43 32.99 -20.84 -0.57
CA GLU A 43 33.15 -19.53 0.06
C GLU A 43 32.11 -18.54 -0.47
N ALA A 44 31.65 -17.62 0.38
CA ALA A 44 30.60 -16.66 0.06
C ALA A 44 30.92 -15.82 -1.18
N GLU A 45 32.19 -15.44 -1.38
CA GLU A 45 32.62 -14.70 -2.57
C GLU A 45 32.39 -15.50 -3.85
N LYS A 46 32.91 -16.74 -3.90
CA LYS A 46 32.75 -17.63 -5.05
C LYS A 46 31.30 -17.98 -5.32
N ALA A 47 30.51 -18.26 -4.27
CA ALA A 47 29.09 -18.54 -4.40
C ALA A 47 28.31 -17.32 -4.94
N SER A 48 28.64 -16.11 -4.48
CA SER A 48 28.00 -14.88 -4.96
C SER A 48 28.32 -14.59 -6.42
N SER A 49 29.59 -14.77 -6.83
CA SER A 49 30.02 -14.61 -8.21
C SER A 49 29.34 -15.61 -9.15
N LEU A 50 29.22 -16.88 -8.73
CA LEU A 50 28.54 -17.92 -9.52
C LEU A 50 27.04 -17.61 -9.73
N LEU A 51 26.38 -17.09 -8.69
CA LEU A 51 24.96 -16.73 -8.73
C LEU A 51 24.68 -15.38 -9.39
N GLY A 52 25.72 -14.60 -9.71
CA GLY A 52 25.59 -13.25 -10.29
C GLY A 52 25.02 -12.22 -9.33
N ILE A 53 25.22 -12.39 -8.01
CA ILE A 53 24.71 -11.50 -6.96
C ILE A 53 25.85 -10.93 -6.13
N SER A 54 25.59 -9.85 -5.39
CA SER A 54 26.55 -9.33 -4.42
C SER A 54 26.69 -10.25 -3.20
N THR A 55 27.86 -10.27 -2.58
CA THR A 55 28.09 -10.97 -1.30
C THR A 55 27.08 -10.54 -0.22
N ARG A 56 26.74 -9.26 -0.18
CA ARG A 56 25.71 -8.71 0.73
C ARG A 56 24.32 -9.30 0.46
N THR A 57 23.94 -9.44 -0.81
CA THR A 57 22.67 -10.07 -1.20
C THR A 57 22.64 -11.53 -0.80
N LEU A 58 23.74 -12.25 -1.01
CA LEU A 58 23.88 -13.65 -0.60
C LEU A 58 23.67 -13.81 0.92
N PHE A 59 24.27 -12.96 1.74
CA PHE A 59 24.05 -12.99 3.20
C PHE A 59 22.60 -12.62 3.59
N ARG A 60 21.97 -11.66 2.90
CA ARG A 60 20.55 -11.33 3.12
C ARG A 60 19.63 -12.51 2.79
N TYR A 61 19.89 -13.21 1.69
CA TYR A 61 19.14 -14.41 1.32
C TYR A 61 19.34 -15.51 2.35
N ARG A 62 20.55 -15.70 2.87
CA ARG A 62 20.78 -16.62 3.99
C ARG A 62 20.02 -16.21 5.27
N GLU A 63 20.06 -14.95 5.67
CA GLU A 63 19.32 -14.45 6.84
C GLU A 63 17.82 -14.72 6.72
N SER A 64 17.27 -14.63 5.51
CA SER A 64 15.84 -14.85 5.29
C SER A 64 15.37 -16.30 5.51
N PHE A 65 16.27 -17.28 5.65
CA PHE A 65 15.92 -18.64 6.10
C PHE A 65 15.92 -18.77 7.63
N ARG A 66 16.65 -17.89 8.33
CA ARG A 66 16.67 -17.82 9.79
C ARG A 66 15.49 -17.05 10.34
N ASP A 67 15.16 -15.95 9.67
CA ASP A 67 14.14 -15.00 10.07
C ASP A 67 12.74 -15.39 9.57
N GLN A 68 12.54 -16.62 9.07
CA GLN A 68 11.26 -17.01 8.47
C GLN A 68 10.10 -17.12 9.48
N ASP A 69 10.41 -17.46 10.74
CA ASP A 69 9.45 -17.45 11.85
C ASP A 69 9.24 -16.04 12.44
N LEU A 70 10.01 -15.04 11.98
CA LEU A 70 9.79 -13.66 12.39
C LEU A 70 8.68 -13.04 11.55
N PRO A 71 7.86 -12.16 12.15
CA PRO A 71 6.84 -11.44 11.39
C PRO A 71 7.47 -10.75 10.19
N SER A 72 6.80 -10.81 9.03
CA SER A 72 7.30 -10.24 7.78
C SER A 72 7.84 -8.83 8.03
N ARG A 73 9.10 -8.57 7.67
CA ARG A 73 9.74 -7.26 7.86
C ARG A 73 8.81 -6.19 7.29
N SER A 74 8.57 -5.15 8.09
CA SER A 74 7.61 -4.11 7.76
C SER A 74 7.93 -3.53 6.37
N THR A 75 7.00 -3.65 5.43
CA THR A 75 7.17 -3.14 4.06
C THR A 75 7.37 -1.63 4.10
N TRP A 76 8.25 -1.12 3.25
CA TRP A 76 8.49 0.32 3.16
C TRP A 76 7.20 1.02 2.70
N GLY A 77 6.85 2.11 3.37
CA GLY A 77 5.64 2.88 3.10
C GLY A 77 4.38 2.31 3.77
N GLY A 78 3.23 2.60 3.15
CA GLY A 78 1.91 2.23 3.65
C GLY A 78 1.30 3.24 4.63
N ARG A 79 0.05 2.96 5.03
CA ARG A 79 -0.75 3.82 5.91
C ARG A 79 -0.58 3.38 7.37
N ARG A 80 0.47 3.88 8.03
CA ARG A 80 0.81 3.51 9.43
C ARG A 80 0.18 4.40 10.49
N HIS A 81 -0.04 5.66 10.15
CA HIS A 81 -0.68 6.65 11.02
C HIS A 81 -2.09 6.94 10.51
N CYS A 82 -2.93 5.91 10.47
CA CYS A 82 -4.35 6.07 10.17
C CYS A 82 -5.12 6.55 11.40
N LEU A 83 -6.10 7.45 11.20
CA LEU A 83 -7.05 7.82 12.24
C LEU A 83 -8.10 6.74 12.49
N MET A 84 -8.42 5.97 11.45
CA MET A 84 -9.43 4.90 11.44
C MET A 84 -9.02 3.82 10.44
N SER A 85 -9.42 2.57 10.66
CA SER A 85 -9.26 1.50 9.68
C SER A 85 -10.07 1.78 8.40
N PRO A 86 -9.75 1.18 7.24
CA PRO A 86 -10.55 1.36 6.02
C PRO A 86 -12.02 0.94 6.20
N GLU A 87 -12.30 -0.02 7.08
CA GLU A 87 -13.65 -0.51 7.38
C GLU A 87 -14.41 0.50 8.25
N GLU A 88 -13.78 1.03 9.28
CA GLU A 88 -14.33 2.09 10.13
C GLU A 88 -14.67 3.34 9.32
N GLU A 89 -13.80 3.75 8.39
CA GLU A 89 -14.09 4.89 7.53
C GLU A 89 -15.29 4.66 6.61
N ARG A 90 -15.46 3.43 6.09
CA ARG A 90 -16.63 3.07 5.27
C ARG A 90 -17.91 3.10 6.11
N ALA A 91 -17.86 2.56 7.33
CA ALA A 91 -18.99 2.60 8.25
C ALA A 91 -19.37 4.05 8.61
N PHE A 92 -18.38 4.89 8.91
CA PHE A 92 -18.59 6.32 9.17
C PHE A 92 -19.22 7.04 7.99
N LEU A 93 -18.79 6.77 6.75
CA LEU A 93 -19.30 7.42 5.55
C LEU A 93 -20.64 6.88 5.05
N ALA A 94 -21.08 5.69 5.49
CA ALA A 94 -22.30 5.06 4.97
C ALA A 94 -23.58 5.91 5.14
N PRO A 95 -23.84 6.56 6.30
CA PRO A 95 -25.00 7.43 6.47
C PRO A 95 -24.96 8.64 5.53
N TRP A 96 -23.78 9.24 5.36
CA TRP A 96 -23.57 10.40 4.50
C TRP A 96 -23.74 10.07 3.01
N LEU A 97 -23.34 8.86 2.60
CA LEU A 97 -23.60 8.34 1.26
C LEU A 97 -25.09 8.20 0.98
N GLN A 98 -25.87 7.72 1.96
CA GLN A 98 -27.31 7.56 1.83
C GLN A 98 -28.01 8.92 1.65
N GLN A 99 -27.65 9.90 2.48
CA GLN A 99 -28.15 11.28 2.36
C GLN A 99 -27.78 11.94 1.03
N ALA A 100 -26.57 11.67 0.52
CA ALA A 100 -26.13 12.23 -0.77
C ALA A 100 -26.87 11.59 -1.98
N LYS A 101 -27.20 10.30 -1.90
CA LYS A 101 -27.96 9.61 -2.96
C LYS A 101 -29.37 10.16 -3.14
N GLU A 102 -29.97 10.68 -2.08
CA GLU A 102 -31.32 11.29 -2.10
C GLU A 102 -31.33 12.70 -2.74
N GLY A 103 -30.23 13.11 -3.37
CA GLY A 103 -30.08 14.40 -4.07
C GLY A 103 -29.32 15.46 -3.27
N GLY A 104 -28.73 15.08 -2.14
CA GLY A 104 -27.94 15.98 -1.30
C GLY A 104 -26.51 16.19 -1.80
N VAL A 105 -26.07 17.44 -1.87
CA VAL A 105 -24.63 17.76 -1.95
C VAL A 105 -24.02 17.50 -0.57
N LEU A 106 -22.99 16.65 -0.50
CA LEU A 106 -22.24 16.45 0.74
C LEU A 106 -21.53 17.75 1.14
N THR A 107 -21.88 18.29 2.30
CA THR A 107 -21.20 19.45 2.86
C THR A 107 -20.06 19.00 3.77
N VAL A 108 -18.83 19.49 3.48
CA VAL A 108 -17.62 19.09 4.21
C VAL A 108 -17.58 19.59 5.67
N PRO A 109 -18.06 20.80 6.02
CA PRO A 109 -17.98 21.26 7.41
C PRO A 109 -18.78 20.42 8.41
N PRO A 110 -20.03 19.99 8.14
CA PRO A 110 -20.76 19.08 9.04
C PRO A 110 -20.10 17.71 9.17
N LEU A 111 -19.60 17.16 8.06
CA LEU A 111 -18.85 15.90 8.06
C LEU A 111 -17.58 16.01 8.93
N HIS A 112 -16.87 17.14 8.84
CA HIS A 112 -15.67 17.38 9.63
C HIS A 112 -15.97 17.42 11.12
N ALA A 113 -17.03 18.14 11.53
CA ALA A 113 -17.46 18.19 12.93
C ALA A 113 -17.83 16.79 13.47
N ALA A 114 -18.60 16.01 12.70
CA ALA A 114 -18.94 14.64 13.08
C ALA A 114 -17.70 13.72 13.15
N LEU A 115 -16.70 13.97 12.32
CA LEU A 115 -15.45 13.21 12.35
C LEU A 115 -14.57 13.59 13.56
N GLU A 116 -14.58 14.84 13.99
CA GLU A 116 -13.92 15.26 15.24
C GLU A 116 -14.62 14.67 16.47
N GLU A 117 -15.95 14.62 16.46
CA GLU A 117 -16.76 14.05 17.54
C GLU A 117 -16.52 12.54 17.69
N THR A 118 -16.54 11.79 16.59
CA THR A 118 -16.27 10.34 16.61
C THR A 118 -14.85 10.00 17.05
N LEU A 119 -13.88 10.85 16.73
CA LEU A 119 -12.47 10.68 17.15
C LEU A 119 -12.17 11.26 18.53
N GLY A 120 -13.07 12.06 19.12
CA GLY A 120 -12.89 12.74 20.39
C GLY A 120 -11.75 13.77 20.40
N ARG A 121 -11.31 14.25 19.23
CA ARG A 121 -10.21 15.22 19.10
C ARG A 121 -10.34 16.08 17.86
N LYS A 122 -9.75 17.27 17.94
CA LYS A 122 -9.63 18.16 16.79
C LYS A 122 -8.67 17.60 15.74
N ILE A 123 -9.05 17.73 14.48
CA ILE A 123 -8.26 17.28 13.35
C ILE A 123 -8.15 18.39 12.28
N PRO A 124 -7.10 18.41 11.46
CA PRO A 124 -7.05 19.36 10.35
C PRO A 124 -8.12 19.05 9.29
N LEU A 125 -8.76 20.09 8.74
CA LEU A 125 -9.74 19.96 7.66
C LEU A 125 -9.20 19.20 6.44
N SER A 126 -7.90 19.33 6.15
CA SER A 126 -7.21 18.57 5.10
C SER A 126 -7.36 17.06 5.26
N THR A 127 -7.49 16.57 6.49
CA THR A 127 -7.63 15.14 6.78
C THR A 127 -8.99 14.61 6.33
N THR A 128 -10.04 15.41 6.53
CA THR A 128 -11.38 15.11 6.02
C THR A 128 -11.39 15.10 4.50
N TYR A 129 -10.75 16.06 3.84
CA TYR A 129 -10.60 16.05 2.37
C TYR A 129 -9.83 14.83 1.86
N ARG A 130 -8.72 14.45 2.52
CA ARG A 130 -7.97 13.23 2.17
C ARG A 130 -8.83 11.98 2.35
N LEU A 131 -9.63 11.91 3.40
CA LEU A 131 -10.58 10.81 3.60
C LEU A 131 -11.58 10.72 2.46
N LEU A 132 -12.24 11.82 2.13
CA LEU A 132 -13.20 11.86 1.03
C LEU A 132 -12.56 11.46 -0.31
N SER A 133 -11.38 12.00 -0.63
CA SER A 133 -10.68 11.67 -1.88
C SER A 133 -10.35 10.18 -2.02
N ARG A 134 -10.01 9.50 -0.92
CA ARG A 134 -9.69 8.06 -0.91
C ARG A 134 -10.91 7.18 -1.12
N HIS A 135 -12.08 7.66 -0.70
CA HIS A 135 -13.37 6.99 -0.92
C HIS A 135 -14.05 7.42 -2.23
N GLY A 136 -13.30 8.04 -3.15
CA GLY A 136 -13.76 8.36 -4.50
C GLY A 136 -14.63 9.60 -4.62
N TRP A 137 -14.74 10.41 -3.56
CA TRP A 137 -15.53 11.64 -3.60
C TRP A 137 -14.83 12.73 -4.40
N ARG A 138 -15.58 13.37 -5.29
CA ARG A 138 -15.14 14.51 -6.08
C ARG A 138 -15.94 15.75 -5.69
N LYS A 139 -15.25 16.90 -5.63
CA LYS A 139 -15.91 18.21 -5.51
C LYS A 139 -16.67 18.48 -6.81
N VAL A 140 -17.99 18.48 -6.76
CA VAL A 140 -18.83 18.91 -7.88
C VAL A 140 -18.82 20.43 -7.91
N SER A 141 -18.35 21.02 -9.01
CA SER A 141 -18.50 22.45 -9.24
C SER A 141 -19.83 22.69 -9.95
N PRO A 142 -20.57 23.78 -9.64
CA PRO A 142 -21.78 24.11 -10.37
C PRO A 142 -21.48 24.22 -11.87
N ASP A 143 -22.36 23.64 -12.70
CA ASP A 143 -22.22 23.77 -14.14
C ASP A 143 -22.21 25.24 -14.54
N THR A 144 -21.21 25.63 -15.34
CA THR A 144 -21.06 27.03 -15.81
C THR A 144 -22.20 27.46 -16.73
N LYS A 145 -22.93 26.50 -17.31
CA LYS A 145 -24.06 26.74 -18.21
C LYS A 145 -25.27 25.96 -17.75
N HIS A 146 -26.42 26.62 -17.76
CA HIS A 146 -27.68 25.94 -17.47
C HIS A 146 -28.00 24.95 -18.61
N PRO A 147 -28.42 23.71 -18.33
CA PRO A 147 -28.69 22.70 -19.37
C PRO A 147 -29.77 23.12 -20.38
N LYS A 148 -30.66 24.03 -19.98
CA LYS A 148 -31.71 24.61 -20.84
C LYS A 148 -31.38 26.02 -21.35
N SER A 149 -30.12 26.46 -21.29
CA SER A 149 -29.77 27.79 -21.83
C SER A 149 -29.88 27.77 -23.35
N ARG A 150 -30.85 28.48 -23.91
CA ARG A 150 -30.94 28.76 -25.34
C ARG A 150 -30.29 30.11 -25.63
N PRO A 151 -29.28 30.18 -26.51
CA PRO A 151 -28.63 31.46 -26.86
C PRO A 151 -29.61 32.47 -27.47
N GLU A 152 -30.58 31.98 -28.23
CA GLU A 152 -31.60 32.78 -28.91
C GLU A 152 -32.49 33.52 -27.91
N ASP A 153 -33.04 32.81 -26.92
CA ASP A 153 -33.86 33.39 -25.84
C ASP A 153 -33.07 34.44 -25.00
N GLN A 154 -31.74 34.27 -24.86
CA GLN A 154 -30.88 35.23 -24.15
C GLN A 154 -30.62 36.50 -24.96
N GLU A 155 -30.48 36.38 -26.28
CA GLU A 155 -30.33 37.54 -27.16
C GLU A 155 -31.64 38.33 -27.28
N GLU A 156 -32.77 37.64 -27.32
CA GLU A 156 -34.08 38.26 -27.39
C GLU A 156 -34.40 39.02 -26.08
N PHE A 157 -34.12 38.43 -24.92
CA PHE A 157 -34.25 39.11 -23.63
C PHE A 157 -33.35 40.35 -23.51
N LYS A 158 -32.13 40.30 -24.06
CA LYS A 158 -31.21 41.45 -24.07
C LYS A 158 -31.63 42.56 -25.04
N LYS A 159 -32.53 42.29 -25.99
CA LYS A 159 -33.00 43.24 -27.01
C LYS A 159 -34.24 44.04 -26.59
N THR A 160 -34.90 43.71 -25.48
CA THR A 160 -36.04 44.45 -24.92
C THR A 160 -35.60 45.44 -23.82
N PRO A 161 -35.76 46.77 -24.01
CA PRO A 161 -35.64 47.78 -22.95
C PRO A 161 -36.87 47.80 -22.02
#